data_AF-A0A435DBA3-F1
#
_entry.id   AF-A0A435DBA3-F1
#
_cell.length_a   1.000
_cell.length_b   1.000
_cell.length_c   1.000
_cell.angle_alpha   90.00
_cell.angle_beta   90.00
_cell.angle_gamma   90.00
#
_symmetry.space_group_name_H-M   'P 1'
#
loop_
_entity.id
_entity.type
_entity.pdbx_description
1 polymer ?
#
loop_
_entity_poly.entity_id
_entity_poly.type
_entity_poly.pdbx_seq_one_letter_code
_entity_poly.pdbx_strand_id
1 'polypeptide(L)'
;RALRNFFGLDDIAEEPAAPEANAETATAARQELAIVRDGLSRLPERQRMALLLRAVGELDIGAIAEVMGASAGSVEQLLVRGRRALRDHLADAAAGRERKSS
;
A
#
# COMPACT_ATOMS: atom_id res chain seq x y z
N ARG A 1 10.21 -1.27 -1.56
CA ARG A 1 9.93 -2.61 -2.16
C ARG A 1 9.01 -3.46 -1.29
N ALA A 2 9.41 -3.91 -0.09
CA ALA A 2 8.65 -4.91 0.69
C ALA A 2 7.16 -4.57 0.94
N LEU A 3 6.80 -3.31 1.26
CA LEU A 3 5.42 -2.95 1.60
C LEU A 3 4.47 -2.87 0.41
N ARG A 4 4.95 -2.56 -0.80
CA ARG A 4 4.10 -2.59 -2.00
C ARG A 4 3.72 -4.02 -2.36
N ASN A 5 4.70 -4.92 -2.36
CA ASN A 5 4.46 -6.36 -2.52
C ASN A 5 3.48 -6.88 -1.46
N PHE A 6 3.63 -6.42 -0.22
CA PHE A 6 2.79 -6.80 0.91
C PHE A 6 1.30 -6.44 0.74
N PHE A 7 1.00 -5.35 0.02
CA PHE A 7 -0.36 -4.95 -0.33
C PHE A 7 -0.78 -5.35 -1.76
N GLY A 8 0.06 -6.10 -2.49
CA GLY A 8 -0.17 -6.51 -3.88
C GLY A 8 -0.26 -5.32 -4.84
N LEU A 9 0.64 -4.32 -4.68
CA LEU A 9 0.66 -3.07 -5.44
C LEU A 9 1.81 -3.01 -6.46
N ASP A 10 2.23 -4.15 -6.98
CA ASP A 10 3.44 -4.26 -7.82
C ASP A 10 3.24 -3.68 -9.24
N ASP A 11 2.00 -3.51 -9.70
CA ASP A 11 1.65 -2.98 -11.04
C ASP A 11 2.03 -1.51 -11.28
N ILE A 12 2.47 -0.76 -10.26
CA ILE A 12 2.81 0.66 -10.38
C ILE A 12 4.31 0.82 -10.71
N ALA A 13 4.63 0.66 -12.00
CA ALA A 13 5.89 1.01 -12.68
C ALA A 13 7.22 0.47 -12.09
N GLU A 14 7.85 -0.36 -12.93
CA GLU A 14 9.24 -0.80 -12.91
C GLU A 14 10.22 0.37 -13.16
N GLU A 15 11.24 0.48 -12.33
CA GLU A 15 12.57 0.94 -12.76
C GLU A 15 13.62 0.15 -11.97
N PRO A 16 14.47 -0.68 -12.62
CA PRO A 16 15.35 -1.59 -11.92
C PRO A 16 16.64 -0.85 -11.52
N ALA A 17 16.75 -0.43 -10.25
CA ALA A 17 18.03 -0.03 -9.67
C ALA A 17 18.60 -1.18 -8.82
N ALA A 18 19.83 -1.57 -9.16
CA ALA A 18 20.61 -2.69 -8.61
C ALA A 18 20.95 -2.54 -7.11
N PRO A 19 21.30 -3.63 -6.40
CA PRO A 19 21.52 -3.59 -4.96
C PRO A 19 22.97 -3.24 -4.62
N GLU A 20 23.23 -1.97 -4.33
CA GLU A 20 24.35 -1.56 -3.48
C GLU A 20 23.78 -0.69 -2.36
N ALA A 21 23.90 -1.15 -1.12
CA ALA A 21 23.39 -0.47 0.06
C ALA A 21 24.21 0.81 0.35
N ASN A 22 23.96 1.86 -0.41
CA ASN A 22 24.49 3.20 -0.21
C ASN A 22 23.48 4.09 0.56
N ALA A 23 23.91 5.26 1.05
CA ALA A 23 23.04 6.19 1.79
C ALA A 23 21.80 6.65 0.97
N GLU A 24 21.89 6.61 -0.36
CA GLU A 24 20.83 6.97 -1.30
C GLU A 24 19.71 5.92 -1.32
N THR A 25 20.03 4.62 -1.39
CA THR A 25 19.04 3.53 -1.33
C THR A 25 18.29 3.52 0.00
N ALA A 26 18.98 3.76 1.12
CA ALA A 26 18.34 3.87 2.43
C ALA A 26 17.38 5.07 2.52
N THR A 27 17.73 6.18 1.88
CA THR A 27 16.89 7.39 1.81
C THR A 27 15.66 7.15 0.94
N ALA A 28 15.83 6.52 -0.23
CA ALA A 28 14.73 6.15 -1.13
C ALA A 28 13.73 5.21 -0.45
N ALA A 29 14.21 4.18 0.28
CA ALA A 29 13.35 3.25 1.01
C ALA A 29 12.53 3.96 2.12
N ARG A 30 13.13 4.92 2.85
CA ARG A 30 12.42 5.72 3.86
C ARG A 30 11.35 6.62 3.23
N GLN A 31 11.64 7.21 2.08
CA GLN A 31 10.67 8.03 1.35
C GLN A 31 9.50 7.19 0.83
N GLU A 32 9.77 6.01 0.26
CA GLU A 32 8.74 5.07 -0.17
C GLU A 32 7.82 4.66 1.00
N LEU A 33 8.42 4.33 2.16
CA LEU A 33 7.68 4.01 3.38
C LEU A 33 6.81 5.18 3.85
N ALA A 34 7.32 6.40 3.80
CA ALA A 34 6.58 7.59 4.21
C ALA A 34 5.35 7.81 3.31
N ILE A 35 5.48 7.61 2.00
CA ILE A 35 4.38 7.76 1.04
C ILE A 35 3.31 6.68 1.26
N VAL A 36 3.69 5.42 1.44
CA VAL A 36 2.72 4.34 1.74
C VAL A 36 1.98 4.62 3.05
N ARG A 37 2.70 5.07 4.09
CA ARG A 37 2.10 5.42 5.38
C ARG A 37 1.10 6.58 5.25
N ASP A 38 1.44 7.61 4.48
CA ASP A 38 0.53 8.72 4.17
C ASP A 38 -0.73 8.19 3.47
N GLY A 39 -0.57 7.39 2.41
CA GLY A 39 -1.67 6.74 1.71
C GLY A 39 -2.60 5.93 2.62
N LEU A 40 -2.04 5.10 3.50
CA LEU A 40 -2.81 4.33 4.48
C LEU A 40 -3.59 5.22 5.46
N SER A 41 -2.98 6.32 5.92
CA SER A 41 -3.61 7.25 6.86
C SER A 41 -4.82 7.97 6.25
N ARG A 42 -4.81 8.19 4.92
CA ARG A 42 -5.89 8.82 4.16
C ARG A 42 -7.06 7.90 3.86
N LEU A 43 -6.91 6.58 4.02
CA LEU A 43 -8.00 5.64 3.79
C LEU A 43 -9.09 5.78 4.85
N PRO A 44 -10.37 5.59 4.47
CA PRO A 44 -11.44 5.33 5.42
C PRO A 44 -11.06 4.18 6.36
N GLU A 45 -11.37 4.33 7.64
CA GLU A 45 -10.92 3.43 8.71
C GLU A 45 -11.18 1.95 8.41
N ARG A 46 -12.39 1.62 7.93
CA ARG A 46 -12.76 0.23 7.60
C ARG A 46 -11.93 -0.34 6.45
N GLN A 47 -11.56 0.46 5.45
CA GLN A 47 -10.71 -0.01 4.34
C GLN A 47 -9.28 -0.24 4.82
N ARG A 48 -8.76 0.68 5.63
CA ARG A 48 -7.42 0.56 6.25
C ARG A 48 -7.34 -0.69 7.13
N MET A 49 -8.35 -0.91 7.97
CA MET A 49 -8.41 -2.07 8.86
C MET A 49 -8.40 -3.38 8.09
N ALA A 50 -9.25 -3.51 7.06
CA ALA A 50 -9.28 -4.71 6.22
C ALA A 50 -7.92 -5.00 5.57
N LEU A 51 -7.23 -3.96 5.07
CA LEU A 51 -5.90 -4.10 4.48
C LEU A 51 -4.84 -4.53 5.50
N LEU A 52 -4.84 -3.94 6.70
CA LEU A 52 -3.88 -4.28 7.75
C LEU A 52 -4.10 -5.70 8.27
N LEU A 53 -5.35 -6.11 8.48
CA LEU A 53 -5.67 -7.47 8.90
C LEU A 53 -5.27 -8.50 7.84
N ARG A 54 -5.46 -8.18 6.56
CA ARG A 54 -5.02 -9.06 5.47
C ARG A 54 -3.51 -9.15 5.37
N ALA A 55 -2.83 -8.00 5.42
CA ALA A 55 -1.42 -7.94 5.11
C ALA A 55 -0.58 -8.32 6.34
N VAL A 56 -0.80 -7.64 7.46
CA VAL A 56 -0.04 -7.85 8.73
C VAL A 56 -0.60 -9.01 9.54
N GLY A 57 -1.92 -9.14 9.61
CA GLY A 57 -2.55 -10.23 10.34
C GLY A 57 -2.54 -11.56 9.60
N GLU A 58 -2.13 -11.57 8.31
CA GLU A 58 -2.17 -12.73 7.40
C GLU A 58 -3.54 -13.43 7.40
N LEU A 59 -4.61 -12.69 7.72
CA LEU A 59 -5.95 -13.24 7.85
C LEU A 59 -6.59 -13.42 6.47
N ASP A 60 -7.32 -14.51 6.31
CA ASP A 60 -8.19 -14.70 5.15
C ASP A 60 -9.45 -13.82 5.23
N ILE A 61 -10.23 -13.80 4.14
CA ILE A 61 -11.42 -12.93 4.05
C ILE A 61 -12.47 -13.30 5.12
N GLY A 62 -12.60 -14.58 5.47
CA GLY A 62 -13.55 -15.06 6.47
C GLY A 62 -13.16 -14.60 7.86
N ALA A 63 -11.91 -14.81 8.27
CA ALA A 63 -11.39 -14.35 9.55
C ALA A 63 -11.45 -12.82 9.69
N ILE A 64 -11.15 -12.08 8.61
CA ILE A 64 -11.33 -10.62 8.61
C ILE A 64 -12.80 -10.23 8.80
N ALA A 65 -13.72 -10.93 8.13
CA ALA A 65 -15.15 -10.68 8.23
C ALA A 65 -15.65 -10.90 9.66
N GLU A 66 -15.21 -11.96 10.33
CA GLU A 66 -15.49 -12.23 11.75
C GLU A 66 -14.94 -11.11 12.65
N VAL A 67 -13.66 -10.76 12.51
CA VAL A 67 -13.02 -9.69 13.32
C VAL A 67 -13.72 -8.34 13.13
N MET A 68 -14.17 -8.03 11.91
CA MET A 68 -14.78 -6.76 11.56
C MET A 68 -16.31 -6.72 11.75
N GLY A 69 -16.93 -7.82 12.16
CA GLY A 69 -18.39 -7.95 12.24
C GLY A 69 -19.08 -7.62 10.91
N ALA A 70 -18.52 -8.11 9.80
CA ALA A 70 -18.98 -7.81 8.44
C ALA A 70 -19.21 -9.10 7.64
N SER A 71 -19.81 -9.00 6.45
CA SER A 71 -19.86 -10.14 5.52
C SER A 71 -18.56 -10.26 4.73
N ALA A 72 -18.24 -11.47 4.26
CA ALA A 72 -17.09 -11.72 3.38
C ALA A 72 -17.12 -10.81 2.14
N GLY A 73 -18.27 -10.67 1.49
CA GLY A 73 -18.45 -9.76 0.34
C GLY A 73 -18.22 -8.28 0.69
N SER A 74 -18.58 -7.84 1.91
CA SER A 74 -18.27 -6.49 2.38
C SER A 74 -16.76 -6.29 2.54
N VAL A 75 -16.07 -7.27 3.12
CA VAL A 75 -14.60 -7.27 3.27
C VAL A 75 -13.90 -7.23 1.92
N GLU A 76 -14.34 -8.03 0.95
CA GLU A 76 -13.81 -8.00 -0.42
C GLU A 76 -13.93 -6.61 -1.04
N GLN A 77 -15.09 -5.96 -0.91
CA GLN A 77 -15.29 -4.60 -1.40
C GLN A 77 -14.41 -3.58 -0.69
N LEU A 78 -14.24 -3.70 0.62
CA LEU A 78 -13.33 -2.85 1.40
C LEU A 78 -11.88 -3.01 0.94
N LEU A 79 -11.44 -4.25 0.74
CA LEU A 79 -10.10 -4.59 0.26
C LEU A 79 -9.84 -4.07 -1.15
N VAL A 80 -10.79 -4.25 -2.08
CA VAL A 80 -10.70 -3.74 -3.46
C VAL A 80 -10.60 -2.23 -3.47
N ARG A 81 -11.49 -1.54 -2.74
CA ARG A 81 -11.50 -0.06 -2.68
C ARG A 81 -10.25 0.49 -2.00
N GLY A 82 -9.82 -0.14 -0.91
CA GLY A 82 -8.60 0.25 -0.19
C GLY A 82 -7.35 0.10 -1.06
N ARG A 83 -7.19 -1.03 -1.76
CA ARG A 83 -6.08 -1.22 -2.71
C ARG A 83 -6.10 -0.19 -3.83
N ARG A 84 -7.26 0.08 -4.41
CA ARG A 84 -7.41 1.09 -5.46
C ARG A 84 -6.98 2.48 -4.96
N ALA A 85 -7.50 2.92 -3.83
CA ALA A 85 -7.16 4.23 -3.26
C ALA A 85 -5.66 4.35 -2.92
N LEU A 86 -5.04 3.28 -2.43
CA LEU A 86 -3.58 3.24 -2.26
C LEU A 86 -2.83 3.36 -3.58
N ARG A 87 -3.24 2.62 -4.62
CA ARG A 87 -2.60 2.72 -5.95
C ARG A 87 -2.68 4.14 -6.50
N ASP A 88 -3.87 4.75 -6.43
CA ASP A 88 -4.09 6.11 -6.94
C ASP A 88 -3.17 7.10 -6.19
N HIS A 89 -3.07 6.99 -4.86
CA HIS A 89 -2.17 7.85 -4.07
C HIS A 89 -0.68 7.65 -4.40
N LEU A 90 -0.24 6.40 -4.62
CA LEU A 90 1.13 6.09 -4.99
C LEU A 90 1.48 6.63 -6.38
N ALA A 91 0.54 6.54 -7.33
CA ALA A 91 0.70 7.08 -8.67
C ALA A 91 0.82 8.61 -8.64
N ASP A 92 -0.05 9.30 -7.88
CA ASP A 92 0.03 10.76 -7.70
C ASP A 92 1.36 11.19 -7.07
N ALA A 93 1.82 10.45 -6.05
CA ALA A 93 3.10 10.70 -5.41
C ALA A 93 4.28 10.47 -6.37
N ALA A 94 4.18 9.48 -7.28
CA ALA A 94 5.19 9.23 -8.31
C ALA A 94 5.25 10.37 -9.34
N ALA A 95 4.11 10.78 -9.89
CA ALA A 95 4.02 11.91 -10.82
C ALA A 95 4.51 13.23 -10.19
N GLY A 96 4.30 13.40 -8.88
CA GLY A 96 4.84 14.54 -8.12
C GLY A 96 6.37 14.54 -7.97
N ARG A 97 7.04 13.38 -8.04
CA ARG A 97 8.51 13.28 -8.02
C ARG A 97 9.11 13.66 -9.37
N GLU A 98 8.54 13.16 -10.47
CA GLU A 98 9.00 13.45 -11.84
C GLU A 98 9.00 14.95 -12.13
N ARG A 99 7.96 15.69 -11.69
CA ARG A 99 7.87 17.14 -11.88
C ARG A 99 8.88 17.98 -11.08
N LYS A 100 9.44 17.44 -9.99
CA LYS A 100 10.43 18.16 -9.17
C LYS A 100 11.87 17.96 -9.66
N SER A 101 12.08 17.04 -10.59
CA SER A 101 13.38 16.68 -11.14
C SER A 101 13.68 17.34 -12.51
N SER A 102 12.74 18.13 -13.03
CA SER A 102 12.86 18.97 -14.23
C SER A 102 12.95 20.45 -13.86
#